data_AF-A0A535H648-F1
#
_entry.id   AF-A0A535H648-F1
#
_cell.length_a   1.000
_cell.length_b   1.000
_cell.length_c   1.000
_cell.angle_alpha   90.00
_cell.angle_beta   90.00
_cell.angle_gamma   90.00
#
_symmetry.space_group_name_H-M   'P 1'
#
loop_
_entity.id
_entity.type
_entity.pdbx_description
1 polymer ?
#
loop_
_entity_poly.entity_id
_entity_poly.type
_entity_poly.pdbx_seq_one_letter_code
_entity_poly.pdbx_strand_id
1 'polypeptide(L)'
;MAHVAEWTVTEAAGRQHHVFVDRSLIGGVRVALDRRRLDRFDQTPESDRYVTSLAGNVLTVVVPRASNDQPTLHVDGKPVLGTETTLLGGAMDATGAAVSGRDLVRFQLLQRRGQGGAWFFWIGGASILNTILYALGTKWGLAVGLGITYLIDGLAKGPIETATPTPIYAVVIDVIIASGFLLLGRAARNGSLGWYAIGIVLYFLDGLLFVLAADVIGIAVHGLAIYWLISGWRAARSLKRVEAPAPALVG
;
A
#
# COMPACT_ATOMS: atom_id res chain seq x y z
N MET A 1 16.02 -26.73 -7.58
CA MET A 1 14.85 -25.81 -7.60
C MET A 1 13.85 -26.44 -8.55
N ALA A 2 12.56 -26.40 -8.21
CA ALA A 2 11.52 -26.89 -9.11
C ALA A 2 11.14 -25.76 -10.07
N HIS A 3 11.15 -26.07 -11.36
CA HIS A 3 10.69 -25.15 -12.38
C HIS A 3 9.16 -25.11 -12.36
N VAL A 4 8.57 -23.92 -12.28
CA VAL A 4 7.12 -23.77 -12.02
C VAL A 4 6.39 -23.21 -13.22
N ALA A 5 6.98 -22.22 -13.90
CA ALA A 5 6.42 -21.62 -15.10
C ALA A 5 7.51 -20.99 -15.95
N GLU A 6 7.31 -21.04 -17.25
CA GLU A 6 8.14 -20.39 -18.25
C GLU A 6 7.25 -19.70 -19.28
N TRP A 7 7.67 -18.50 -19.71
CA TRP A 7 7.09 -17.84 -20.87
C TRP A 7 8.16 -17.35 -21.82
N THR A 8 7.93 -17.52 -23.12
CA THR A 8 8.71 -16.90 -24.19
C THR A 8 8.00 -15.63 -24.64
N VAL A 9 8.66 -14.49 -24.44
CA VAL A 9 8.18 -13.16 -24.84
C VAL A 9 8.98 -12.70 -26.04
N THR A 10 8.32 -12.53 -27.19
CA THR A 10 8.95 -12.11 -28.43
C THR A 10 8.71 -10.63 -28.67
N GLU A 11 9.77 -9.82 -28.82
CA GLU A 11 9.67 -8.43 -29.24
C GLU A 11 9.17 -8.33 -30.70
N ALA A 12 8.58 -7.18 -31.08
CA ALA A 12 8.23 -6.91 -32.48
C ALA A 12 9.43 -7.01 -33.44
N ALA A 13 10.65 -6.78 -32.95
CA ALA A 13 11.90 -6.95 -33.70
C ALA A 13 12.34 -8.42 -33.86
N GLY A 14 11.56 -9.39 -33.34
CA GLY A 14 11.84 -10.83 -33.40
C GLY A 14 12.76 -11.35 -32.30
N ARG A 15 13.21 -10.49 -31.36
CA ARG A 15 14.07 -10.91 -30.25
C ARG A 15 13.24 -11.64 -29.20
N GLN A 16 13.72 -12.81 -28.76
CA GLN A 16 13.04 -13.62 -27.75
C GLN A 16 13.66 -13.41 -26.37
N HIS A 17 12.80 -13.36 -25.36
CA HIS A 17 13.14 -13.26 -23.95
C HIS A 17 12.40 -14.33 -23.18
N HIS A 18 13.05 -14.91 -22.17
CA HIS A 18 12.45 -15.96 -21.37
C HIS A 18 12.16 -15.46 -19.96
N VAL A 19 10.92 -15.61 -19.52
CA VAL A 19 10.50 -15.33 -18.14
C VAL A 19 10.38 -16.64 -17.40
N PHE A 20 11.18 -16.81 -16.35
CA PHE A 20 11.23 -18.03 -15.57
C PHE A 20 10.74 -17.81 -14.13
N VAL A 21 10.00 -18.78 -13.61
CA VAL A 21 9.61 -18.84 -12.20
C VAL A 21 10.08 -20.17 -11.61
N ASP A 22 11.03 -20.08 -10.69
CA ASP A 22 11.55 -21.22 -9.94
C ASP A 22 11.10 -21.17 -8.48
N ARG A 23 10.69 -22.32 -7.93
CA ARG A 23 10.50 -22.50 -6.49
C ARG A 23 11.68 -23.28 -5.89
N SER A 24 12.23 -22.73 -4.83
CA SER A 24 13.20 -23.40 -3.96
C SER A 24 12.48 -24.41 -3.07
N LEU A 25 13.15 -25.54 -2.82
CA LEU A 25 12.70 -26.57 -1.86
C LEU A 25 12.57 -26.02 -0.43
N ILE A 26 13.24 -24.91 -0.12
CA ILE A 26 13.29 -24.27 1.20
C ILE A 26 12.36 -23.03 1.25
N GLY A 27 11.29 -22.99 0.44
CA GLY A 27 10.21 -21.98 0.56
C GLY A 27 10.49 -20.62 -0.09
N GLY A 28 11.39 -20.54 -1.07
CA GLY A 28 11.69 -19.30 -1.80
C GLY A 28 11.20 -19.32 -3.24
N VAL A 29 10.71 -18.19 -3.75
CA VAL A 29 10.42 -18.01 -5.18
C VAL A 29 11.51 -17.15 -5.82
N ARG A 30 11.99 -17.56 -6.98
CA ARG A 30 12.87 -16.77 -7.84
C ARG A 30 12.15 -16.53 -9.16
N VAL A 31 12.01 -15.26 -9.51
CA VAL A 31 11.53 -14.85 -10.84
C VAL A 31 12.71 -14.22 -11.57
N ALA A 32 12.93 -14.61 -12.82
CA ALA A 32 13.98 -14.08 -13.67
C ALA A 32 13.44 -13.73 -15.06
N LEU A 33 13.99 -12.67 -15.65
CA LEU A 33 13.87 -12.36 -17.07
C LEU A 33 15.25 -12.62 -17.68
N ASP A 34 15.31 -13.56 -18.61
CA ASP A 34 16.52 -14.16 -19.15
C ASP A 34 17.44 -14.68 -18.02
N ARG A 35 18.53 -13.96 -17.73
CA ARG A 35 19.47 -14.26 -16.65
C ARG A 35 19.36 -13.29 -15.47
N ARG A 36 18.53 -12.25 -15.58
CA ARG A 36 18.41 -11.21 -14.58
C ARG A 36 17.29 -11.55 -13.60
N ARG A 37 17.66 -11.70 -12.32
CA ARG A 37 16.68 -11.86 -11.25
C ARG A 37 15.84 -10.60 -11.11
N LEU A 38 14.53 -10.77 -11.02
CA LEU A 38 13.60 -9.69 -10.73
C LEU A 38 13.43 -9.53 -9.22
N ASP A 39 13.47 -8.29 -8.77
CA ASP A 39 13.14 -7.95 -7.39
C ASP A 39 11.64 -8.04 -7.19
N ARG A 40 11.25 -8.51 -6.00
CA ARG A 40 9.85 -8.55 -5.60
C ARG A 40 9.34 -7.12 -5.48
N PHE A 41 8.31 -6.81 -6.26
CA PHE A 41 7.70 -5.49 -6.30
C PHE A 41 6.70 -5.30 -5.15
N ASP A 42 5.83 -6.29 -4.96
CA ASP A 42 4.77 -6.25 -3.96
C ASP A 42 4.50 -7.63 -3.36
N GLN A 43 3.92 -7.62 -2.16
CA GLN A 43 3.65 -8.79 -1.36
C GLN A 43 2.26 -8.64 -0.74
N THR A 44 1.28 -9.39 -1.25
CA THR A 44 -0.06 -9.48 -0.66
C THR A 44 -0.21 -10.79 0.11
N PRO A 45 -1.27 -10.95 0.94
CA PRO A 45 -1.58 -12.24 1.57
C PRO A 45 -1.77 -13.37 0.56
N GLU A 46 -2.19 -13.06 -0.67
CA GLU A 46 -2.56 -14.05 -1.69
C GLU A 46 -1.44 -14.32 -2.69
N SER A 47 -0.62 -13.32 -3.02
CA SER A 47 0.41 -13.44 -4.07
C SER A 47 1.60 -12.51 -3.88
N ASP A 48 2.74 -12.91 -4.44
CA ASP A 48 3.90 -12.06 -4.63
C ASP A 48 3.89 -11.55 -6.08
N ARG A 49 4.12 -10.25 -6.29
CA ARG A 49 4.18 -9.64 -7.63
C ARG A 49 5.58 -9.17 -7.97
N TYR A 50 6.01 -9.44 -9.19
CA TYR A 50 7.29 -9.03 -9.75
C TYR A 50 7.00 -8.24 -11.02
N VAL A 51 7.60 -7.05 -11.15
CA VAL A 51 7.31 -6.15 -12.27
C VAL A 51 8.60 -5.68 -12.92
N THR A 52 8.64 -5.71 -14.24
CA THR A 52 9.75 -5.20 -15.05
C THR A 52 9.24 -4.60 -16.35
N SER A 53 10.08 -3.85 -17.04
CA SER A 53 9.81 -3.36 -18.39
C SER A 53 10.63 -4.13 -19.41
N LEU A 54 10.02 -4.49 -20.54
CA LEU A 54 10.70 -5.09 -21.69
C LEU A 54 10.17 -4.45 -22.98
N ALA A 55 11.06 -3.92 -23.82
CA ALA A 55 10.73 -3.28 -25.10
C ALA A 55 9.53 -2.31 -25.03
N GLY A 56 9.49 -1.47 -23.98
CA GLY A 56 8.40 -0.52 -23.75
C GLY A 56 7.17 -1.09 -23.04
N ASN A 57 7.00 -2.40 -22.98
CA ASN A 57 5.86 -3.07 -22.34
C ASN A 57 6.14 -3.35 -20.86
N VAL A 58 5.10 -3.43 -20.03
CA VAL A 58 5.19 -3.93 -18.65
C VAL A 58 4.95 -5.42 -18.63
N LEU A 59 5.90 -6.14 -18.03
CA LEU A 59 5.72 -7.51 -17.63
C LEU A 59 5.42 -7.56 -16.13
N THR A 60 4.27 -8.10 -15.77
CA THR A 60 3.90 -8.40 -14.38
C THR A 60 3.82 -9.92 -14.24
N VAL A 61 4.69 -10.48 -13.40
CA VAL A 61 4.60 -11.89 -12.98
C VAL A 61 3.93 -11.93 -11.62
N VAL A 62 2.79 -12.61 -11.55
CA VAL A 62 2.06 -12.84 -10.30
C VAL A 62 2.30 -14.27 -9.88
N VAL A 63 2.90 -14.45 -8.71
CA VAL A 63 3.17 -15.77 -8.12
C VAL A 63 2.23 -15.97 -6.92
N PRO A 64 1.22 -16.84 -7.05
CA PRO A 64 0.34 -17.18 -5.94
C PRO A 64 1.11 -17.82 -4.78
N ARG A 65 0.61 -17.59 -3.57
CA ARG A 65 1.13 -18.23 -2.35
C ARG A 65 0.51 -19.58 -2.07
N ALA A 66 -0.74 -19.77 -2.48
CA ALA A 66 -1.34 -21.09 -2.51
C ALA A 66 -0.49 -21.99 -3.42
N SER A 67 -0.12 -23.18 -2.92
CA SER A 67 0.80 -24.06 -3.63
C SER A 67 0.24 -24.54 -4.97
N ASN A 68 -1.09 -24.65 -5.06
CA ASN A 68 -1.82 -25.27 -6.16
C ASN A 68 -2.10 -24.30 -7.31
N ASP A 69 -1.99 -22.99 -7.09
CA ASP A 69 -2.23 -22.00 -8.13
C ASP A 69 -0.96 -21.75 -8.94
N GLN A 70 -1.12 -21.68 -10.26
CA GLN A 70 0.00 -21.44 -11.16
C GLN A 70 0.37 -19.95 -11.23
N PRO A 71 1.67 -19.64 -11.36
CA PRO A 71 2.11 -18.30 -11.71
C PRO A 71 1.45 -17.82 -13.01
N THR A 72 1.16 -16.51 -13.11
CA THR A 72 0.63 -15.90 -14.34
C THR A 72 1.51 -14.74 -14.79
N LEU A 73 1.65 -14.60 -16.11
CA LEU A 73 2.29 -13.46 -16.75
C LEU A 73 1.23 -12.52 -17.31
N HIS A 74 1.41 -11.22 -17.11
CA HIS A 74 0.58 -10.18 -17.69
C HIS A 74 1.46 -9.20 -18.45
N VAL A 75 1.03 -8.83 -19.66
CA VAL A 75 1.67 -7.82 -20.51
C VAL A 75 0.72 -6.62 -20.56
N ASP A 76 1.19 -5.45 -20.11
CA ASP A 76 0.40 -4.21 -20.07
C ASP A 76 -0.96 -4.39 -19.36
N GLY A 77 -0.97 -5.22 -18.31
CA GLY A 77 -2.16 -5.53 -17.51
C GLY A 77 -3.11 -6.55 -18.13
N LYS A 78 -2.83 -7.09 -19.33
CA LYS A 78 -3.59 -8.18 -19.94
C LYS A 78 -2.91 -9.52 -19.63
N PRO A 79 -3.66 -10.55 -19.20
CA PRO A 79 -3.08 -11.85 -18.96
C PRO A 79 -2.57 -12.46 -20.27
N VAL A 80 -1.38 -13.03 -20.23
CA VAL A 80 -0.84 -13.85 -21.31
C VAL A 80 -1.51 -15.21 -21.22
N LEU A 81 -2.17 -15.62 -22.30
CA LEU A 81 -2.74 -16.94 -22.42
C LEU A 81 -1.69 -17.87 -23.03
N GLY A 82 -1.35 -18.94 -22.32
CA GLY A 82 -0.32 -19.89 -22.74
C GLY A 82 1.10 -19.51 -22.29
N THR A 83 2.09 -20.10 -22.95
CA THR A 83 3.53 -19.98 -22.63
C THR A 83 4.28 -19.06 -23.58
N GLU A 84 3.61 -18.49 -24.58
CA GLU A 84 4.26 -17.62 -25.57
C GLU A 84 3.43 -16.37 -25.81
N THR A 85 4.10 -15.23 -26.01
CA THR A 85 3.43 -13.98 -26.37
C THR A 85 4.35 -13.10 -27.21
N THR A 86 3.76 -12.36 -28.13
CA THR A 86 4.46 -11.36 -28.93
C THR A 86 4.06 -9.98 -28.46
N LEU A 87 5.04 -9.16 -28.11
CA LEU A 87 4.85 -7.76 -27.76
C LEU A 87 4.44 -6.99 -29.02
N LEU A 88 3.16 -6.67 -29.09
CA LEU A 88 2.64 -5.67 -30.02
C LEU A 88 3.07 -4.30 -29.47
N GLY A 89 3.36 -3.33 -30.36
CA GLY A 89 3.98 -2.03 -29.98
C GLY A 89 3.42 -1.46 -28.67
N GLY A 90 4.33 -0.92 -27.83
CA GLY A 90 3.99 -0.52 -26.46
C GLY A 90 2.80 0.43 -26.38
N ALA A 91 2.02 0.32 -25.30
CA ALA A 91 0.87 1.19 -25.06
C ALA A 91 1.19 2.66 -25.34
N MET A 92 0.38 3.36 -26.13
CA MET A 92 0.58 4.78 -26.42
C MET A 92 -0.17 5.64 -25.41
N ASP A 93 0.42 6.77 -25.01
CA ASP A 93 -0.25 7.76 -24.19
C ASP A 93 -1.22 8.61 -25.03
N ALA A 94 -1.90 9.56 -24.38
CA ALA A 94 -2.84 10.46 -25.06
C ALA A 94 -2.19 11.33 -26.15
N THR A 95 -0.87 11.41 -26.21
CA THR A 95 -0.10 12.15 -27.22
C THR A 95 0.49 11.26 -28.32
N GLY A 96 0.23 9.94 -28.26
CA GLY A 96 0.78 8.98 -29.22
C GLY A 96 2.22 8.55 -28.91
N ALA A 97 2.79 8.98 -27.79
CA ALA A 97 4.11 8.54 -27.35
C ALA A 97 4.00 7.16 -26.67
N ALA A 98 4.98 6.29 -26.88
CA ALA A 98 5.02 4.99 -26.21
C ALA A 98 5.14 5.20 -24.69
N VAL A 99 4.11 4.81 -23.95
CA VAL A 99 4.14 4.63 -22.49
C VAL A 99 5.16 3.54 -22.21
N SER A 100 6.24 3.90 -21.53
CA SER A 100 7.23 2.91 -21.16
C SER A 100 6.73 2.07 -20.00
N GLY A 101 7.21 0.83 -19.89
CA GLY A 101 6.89 0.02 -18.72
C GLY A 101 7.31 0.65 -17.38
N ARG A 102 8.28 1.59 -17.41
CA ARG A 102 8.66 2.41 -16.26
C ARG A 102 7.55 3.38 -15.87
N ASP A 103 6.83 3.97 -16.82
CA ASP A 103 5.73 4.90 -16.58
C ASP A 103 4.52 4.21 -15.97
N LEU A 104 4.21 3.01 -16.44
CA LEU A 104 3.13 2.19 -15.87
C LEU A 104 3.47 1.72 -14.44
N VAL A 105 4.70 1.25 -14.19
CA VAL A 105 5.17 0.92 -12.82
C VAL A 105 5.07 2.14 -11.91
N ARG A 106 5.53 3.31 -12.39
CA ARG A 106 5.44 4.57 -11.68
C ARG A 106 3.99 4.91 -11.34
N PHE A 107 3.08 4.80 -12.32
CA PHE A 107 1.65 5.06 -12.13
C PHE A 107 1.02 4.14 -11.08
N GLN A 108 1.30 2.83 -11.12
CA GLN A 108 0.80 1.88 -10.13
C GLN A 108 1.31 2.19 -8.72
N LEU A 109 2.59 2.56 -8.59
CA LEU A 109 3.18 2.96 -7.31
C LEU A 109 2.57 4.27 -6.77
N LEU A 110 2.30 5.24 -7.66
CA LEU A 110 1.60 6.48 -7.31
C LEU A 110 0.18 6.19 -6.81
N GLN A 111 -0.56 5.30 -7.48
CA GLN A 111 -1.90 4.89 -7.05
C GLN A 111 -1.88 4.22 -5.67
N ARG A 112 -0.99 3.24 -5.46
CA ARG A 112 -0.87 2.53 -4.17
C ARG A 112 -0.47 3.46 -3.03
N ARG A 113 0.49 4.38 -3.27
CA ARG A 113 0.83 5.45 -2.33
C ARG A 113 -0.39 6.32 -2.03
N GLY A 114 -1.15 6.69 -3.06
CA GLY A 114 -2.35 7.51 -2.93
C GLY A 114 -3.46 6.86 -2.12
N GLN A 115 -3.72 5.57 -2.37
CA GLN A 115 -4.68 4.73 -1.64
C GLN A 115 -4.25 4.54 -0.18
N GLY A 116 -2.99 4.20 0.08
CA GLY A 116 -2.49 4.10 1.45
C GLY A 116 -2.57 5.45 2.18
N GLY A 117 -2.11 6.53 1.56
CA GLY A 117 -2.18 7.88 2.14
C GLY A 117 -3.62 8.39 2.32
N ALA A 118 -4.61 7.83 1.60
CA ALA A 118 -6.03 8.15 1.78
C ALA A 118 -6.54 7.77 3.17
N TRP A 119 -5.99 6.72 3.77
CA TRP A 119 -6.41 6.25 5.09
C TRP A 119 -6.17 7.30 6.19
N PHE A 120 -5.12 8.10 6.10
CA PHE A 120 -4.92 9.21 7.03
C PHE A 120 -6.05 10.27 6.96
N PHE A 121 -6.61 10.50 5.78
CA PHE A 121 -7.78 11.38 5.63
C PHE A 121 -9.05 10.74 6.19
N TRP A 122 -9.23 9.43 5.99
CA TRP A 122 -10.33 8.69 6.61
C TRP A 122 -10.24 8.72 8.14
N ILE A 123 -9.06 8.52 8.71
CA ILE A 123 -8.81 8.58 10.16
C ILE A 123 -9.15 9.97 10.69
N GLY A 124 -8.56 11.03 10.10
CA GLY A 124 -8.81 12.41 10.53
C GLY A 124 -10.28 12.81 10.36
N GLY A 125 -10.89 12.50 9.21
CA GLY A 125 -12.29 12.80 8.92
C GLY A 125 -13.27 12.07 9.84
N ALA A 126 -13.05 10.76 10.07
CA ALA A 126 -13.85 9.97 10.98
C ALA A 126 -13.73 10.48 12.43
N SER A 127 -12.55 10.94 12.84
CA SER A 127 -12.32 11.49 14.18
C SER A 127 -13.03 12.82 14.40
N ILE A 128 -12.98 13.72 13.42
CA ILE A 128 -13.75 14.98 13.47
C ILE A 128 -15.24 14.68 13.53
N LEU A 129 -15.73 13.76 12.69
CA LEU A 129 -17.14 13.38 12.69
C LEU A 129 -17.56 12.73 14.01
N ASN A 130 -16.73 11.86 14.60
CA ASN A 130 -16.99 11.29 15.92
C ASN A 130 -17.10 12.36 17.00
N THR A 131 -16.21 13.37 16.96
CA THR A 131 -16.26 14.51 17.88
C THR A 131 -17.59 15.27 17.76
N ILE A 132 -18.07 15.50 16.53
CA ILE A 132 -19.37 16.15 16.27
C ILE A 132 -20.53 15.28 16.77
N LEU A 133 -20.55 13.98 16.45
CA LEU A 133 -21.60 13.04 16.88
C LEU A 133 -21.69 12.98 18.40
N TYR A 134 -20.54 12.95 19.06
CA TYR A 134 -20.44 12.96 20.50
C TYR A 134 -20.99 14.27 21.09
N ALA A 135 -20.63 15.43 20.52
CA ALA A 135 -21.16 16.73 20.94
C ALA A 135 -22.69 16.85 20.78
N LEU A 136 -23.27 16.09 19.83
CA LEU A 136 -24.71 15.97 19.63
C LEU A 136 -25.39 14.96 20.59
N GLY A 137 -24.64 14.36 21.52
CA GLY A 137 -25.14 13.39 22.49
C GLY A 137 -25.29 11.97 21.95
N THR A 138 -24.68 11.67 20.80
CA THR A 138 -24.74 10.32 20.18
C THR A 138 -23.84 9.36 20.96
N LYS A 139 -24.35 8.17 21.28
CA LYS A 139 -23.63 7.15 22.08
C LYS A 139 -22.79 6.19 21.24
N TRP A 140 -22.84 6.32 19.91
CA TRP A 140 -22.11 5.48 18.96
C TRP A 140 -21.31 6.35 18.00
N GLY A 141 -20.22 5.80 17.45
CA GLY A 141 -19.32 6.50 16.54
C GLY A 141 -18.69 5.55 15.53
N LEU A 142 -17.87 6.10 14.64
CA LEU A 142 -17.13 5.38 13.62
C LEU A 142 -15.91 4.68 14.22
N ALA A 143 -15.80 3.37 13.99
CA ALA A 143 -14.65 2.55 14.41
C ALA A 143 -13.32 2.91 13.71
N VAL A 144 -13.35 3.71 12.64
CA VAL A 144 -12.16 4.20 11.91
C VAL A 144 -11.50 5.39 12.61
N GLY A 145 -12.18 6.01 13.59
CA GLY A 145 -11.66 7.15 14.34
C GLY A 145 -10.55 6.78 15.33
N LEU A 146 -10.05 7.78 16.05
CA LEU A 146 -8.99 7.63 17.04
C LEU A 146 -9.48 6.97 18.34
N GLY A 147 -8.63 6.10 18.92
CA GLY A 147 -8.86 5.45 20.20
C GLY A 147 -8.48 6.28 21.42
N ILE A 148 -7.78 7.41 21.22
CA ILE A 148 -7.38 8.31 22.31
C ILE A 148 -8.55 8.81 23.18
N THR A 149 -9.77 8.75 22.66
CA THR A 149 -11.02 9.00 23.38
C THR A 149 -11.16 8.14 24.64
N TYR A 150 -10.72 6.87 24.63
CA TYR A 150 -10.70 6.03 25.84
C TYR A 150 -9.75 6.55 26.93
N LEU A 151 -8.63 7.16 26.52
CA LEU A 151 -7.66 7.71 27.45
C LEU A 151 -8.21 8.98 28.12
N ILE A 152 -8.93 9.80 27.34
CA ILE A 152 -9.62 10.99 27.83
C ILE A 152 -10.75 10.60 28.80
N ASP A 153 -11.56 9.59 28.45
CA ASP A 153 -12.62 9.07 29.33
C ASP A 153 -12.05 8.43 30.62
N GLY A 154 -10.91 7.74 30.53
CA GLY A 154 -10.21 7.15 31.68
C GLY A 154 -9.63 8.20 32.62
N LEU A 155 -9.14 9.33 32.09
CA LEU A 155 -8.63 10.46 32.87
C LEU A 155 -9.75 11.35 33.43
N ALA A 156 -10.90 11.41 32.76
CA ALA A 156 -12.06 12.20 33.18
C ALA A 156 -12.88 11.53 34.30
N LYS A 157 -12.73 10.21 34.51
CA LYS A 157 -13.34 9.46 35.62
C LYS A 157 -12.62 9.72 36.95
N GLY A 158 -12.66 10.96 37.43
CA GLY A 158 -12.67 11.24 38.86
C GLY A 158 -14.01 10.79 39.49
N PRO A 159 -14.14 10.71 40.83
CA PRO A 159 -15.27 10.10 41.54
C PRO A 159 -16.55 10.96 41.54
N ILE A 160 -16.94 11.52 40.38
CA ILE A 160 -18.13 12.35 40.26
C ILE A 160 -18.97 11.79 39.11
N GLU A 161 -19.93 10.93 39.47
CA GLU A 161 -21.06 10.54 38.65
C GLU A 161 -22.00 11.74 38.44
N THR A 162 -21.61 12.68 37.59
CA THR A 162 -22.57 13.64 37.04
C THR A 162 -22.33 13.77 35.54
N ALA A 163 -23.43 13.90 34.79
CA ALA A 163 -23.47 14.18 33.37
C ALA A 163 -22.80 15.53 33.05
N THR A 164 -21.50 15.60 33.23
CA THR A 164 -20.69 16.78 32.93
C THR A 164 -20.56 16.87 31.41
N PRO A 165 -20.90 18.01 30.80
CA PRO A 165 -20.60 18.24 29.40
C PRO A 165 -19.11 18.03 29.19
N THR A 166 -18.74 17.29 28.15
CA THR A 166 -17.35 17.00 27.85
C THR A 166 -16.56 18.29 27.76
N PRO A 167 -15.50 18.42 28.56
CA PRO A 167 -14.86 19.70 28.71
C PRO A 167 -14.26 20.13 27.37
N ILE A 168 -14.40 21.41 27.04
CA ILE A 168 -14.02 22.00 25.74
C ILE A 168 -12.57 21.65 25.35
N TYR A 169 -11.67 21.48 26.32
CA TYR A 169 -10.28 21.10 26.06
C TYR A 169 -10.16 19.72 25.38
N ALA A 170 -11.03 18.75 25.68
CA ALA A 170 -11.01 17.42 25.07
C ALA A 170 -11.36 17.51 23.58
N VAL A 171 -12.41 18.26 23.25
CA VAL A 171 -12.82 18.54 21.86
C VAL A 171 -11.69 19.22 21.08
N VAL A 172 -11.01 20.19 21.68
CA VAL A 172 -9.89 20.89 21.04
C VAL A 172 -8.72 19.95 20.76
N ILE A 173 -8.37 19.08 21.71
CA ILE A 173 -7.30 18.08 21.55
C ILE A 173 -7.64 17.11 20.41
N ASP A 174 -8.88 16.59 20.36
CA ASP A 174 -9.31 15.66 19.31
C ASP A 174 -9.22 16.30 17.91
N VAL A 175 -9.67 17.55 17.78
CA VAL A 175 -9.59 18.29 16.51
C VAL A 175 -8.14 18.52 16.10
N ILE A 176 -7.24 18.83 17.03
CA ILE A 176 -5.80 19.02 16.74
C ILE A 176 -5.19 17.71 16.24
N ILE A 177 -5.43 16.59 16.94
CA ILE A 177 -4.85 15.29 16.56
C ILE A 177 -5.41 14.85 15.20
N ALA A 178 -6.74 14.96 15.01
CA ALA A 178 -7.38 14.62 13.75
C ALA A 178 -6.82 15.45 12.58
N SER A 179 -6.65 16.77 12.79
CA SER A 179 -6.02 17.67 11.82
C SER A 179 -4.57 17.28 11.52
N GLY A 180 -3.82 16.84 12.54
CA GLY A 180 -2.48 16.26 12.39
C GLY A 180 -2.47 15.07 11.43
N PHE A 181 -3.42 14.15 11.55
CA PHE A 181 -3.56 13.04 10.60
C PHE A 181 -3.88 13.50 9.18
N LEU A 182 -4.70 14.54 8.98
CA LEU A 182 -4.92 15.12 7.65
C LEU A 182 -3.62 15.67 7.03
N LEU A 183 -2.80 16.35 7.83
CA LEU A 183 -1.50 16.86 7.40
C LEU A 183 -0.52 15.73 7.06
N LEU A 184 -0.51 14.65 7.84
CA LEU A 184 0.26 13.44 7.56
C LEU A 184 -0.20 12.78 6.24
N GLY A 185 -1.52 12.74 5.98
CA GLY A 185 -2.08 12.30 4.71
C GLY A 185 -1.58 13.10 3.51
N ARG A 186 -1.52 14.43 3.65
CA ARG A 186 -0.95 15.31 2.64
C ARG A 186 0.55 15.04 2.44
N ALA A 187 1.33 14.94 3.51
CA ALA A 187 2.76 14.66 3.44
C ALA A 187 3.05 13.28 2.82
N ALA A 188 2.24 12.27 3.14
CA ALA A 188 2.31 10.92 2.58
C ALA A 188 2.06 10.91 1.06
N ARG A 189 1.01 11.60 0.61
CA ARG A 189 0.70 11.75 -0.83
C ARG A 189 1.75 12.55 -1.59
N ASN A 190 2.49 13.43 -0.91
CA ASN A 190 3.62 14.16 -1.49
C ASN A 190 4.93 13.35 -1.51
N GLY A 191 4.94 12.12 -0.99
CA GLY A 191 6.13 11.25 -1.02
C GLY A 191 7.12 11.46 0.13
N SER A 192 6.74 12.16 1.20
CA SER A 192 7.58 12.27 2.40
C SER A 192 7.57 10.98 3.21
N LEU A 193 8.58 10.13 3.00
CA LEU A 193 8.69 8.83 3.68
C LEU A 193 8.78 8.92 5.20
N GLY A 194 9.45 9.95 5.74
CA GLY A 194 9.61 10.15 7.18
C GLY A 194 8.29 10.48 7.86
N TRP A 195 7.61 11.52 7.37
CA TRP A 195 6.28 11.92 7.88
C TRP A 195 5.25 10.81 7.72
N TYR A 196 5.28 10.08 6.60
CA TYR A 196 4.42 8.91 6.42
C TYR A 196 4.71 7.86 7.50
N ALA A 197 5.96 7.46 7.72
CA ALA A 197 6.32 6.48 8.76
C ALA A 197 5.90 6.93 10.16
N ILE A 198 6.10 8.20 10.51
CA ILE A 198 5.66 8.77 11.80
C ILE A 198 4.16 8.58 11.97
N GLY A 199 3.36 8.90 10.96
CA GLY A 199 1.90 8.72 11.03
C GLY A 199 1.48 7.26 11.22
N ILE A 200 2.18 6.31 10.61
CA ILE A 200 1.93 4.87 10.80
C ILE A 200 2.18 4.48 12.25
N VAL A 201 3.31 4.92 12.83
CA VAL A 201 3.67 4.62 14.22
C VAL A 201 2.65 5.22 15.18
N LEU A 202 2.28 6.49 15.00
CA LEU A 202 1.28 7.15 15.85
C LEU A 202 -0.07 6.41 15.81
N TYR A 203 -0.52 6.03 14.62
CA TYR A 203 -1.79 5.30 14.49
C TYR A 203 -1.72 3.86 15.01
N PHE A 204 -0.57 3.20 14.89
CA PHE A 204 -0.33 1.91 15.52
C PHE A 204 -0.42 1.99 17.05
N LEU A 205 0.22 3.00 17.65
CA LEU A 205 0.17 3.23 19.10
C LEU A 205 -1.24 3.55 19.57
N ASP A 206 -2.00 4.35 18.81
CA ASP A 206 -3.42 4.58 19.05
C ASP A 206 -4.23 3.27 19.00
N GLY A 207 -3.94 2.39 18.04
CA GLY A 207 -4.55 1.06 17.93
C GLY A 207 -4.34 0.16 19.15
N LEU A 208 -3.22 0.31 19.87
CA LEU A 208 -2.97 -0.46 21.10
C LEU A 208 -3.97 -0.11 22.22
N LEU A 209 -4.58 1.07 22.19
CA LEU A 209 -5.62 1.45 23.16
C LEU A 209 -6.87 0.56 23.01
N PHE A 210 -7.24 0.17 21.79
CA PHE A 210 -8.36 -0.75 21.55
C PHE A 210 -8.07 -2.17 22.06
N VAL A 211 -6.79 -2.59 22.01
CA VAL A 211 -6.36 -3.86 22.62
C VAL A 211 -6.55 -3.83 24.13
N LEU A 212 -6.13 -2.74 24.78
CA LEU A 212 -6.31 -2.56 26.22
C LEU A 212 -7.80 -2.48 26.62
N ALA A 213 -8.63 -1.89 25.76
CA ALA A 213 -10.08 -1.81 25.94
C ALA A 213 -10.83 -3.09 25.54
N ALA A 214 -10.13 -4.11 25.01
CA ALA A 214 -10.71 -5.33 24.45
C ALA A 214 -11.78 -5.08 23.37
N ASP A 215 -11.69 -3.98 22.62
CA ASP A 215 -12.60 -3.67 21.52
C ASP A 215 -12.15 -4.38 20.23
N VAL A 216 -12.74 -5.55 19.99
CA VAL A 216 -12.43 -6.40 18.83
C VAL A 216 -12.70 -5.69 17.50
N ILE A 217 -13.74 -4.85 17.42
CA ILE A 217 -14.08 -4.14 16.18
C ILE A 217 -13.05 -3.06 15.89
N GLY A 218 -12.70 -2.26 16.90
CA GLY A 218 -11.64 -1.25 16.80
C GLY A 218 -10.31 -1.88 16.38
N ILE A 219 -9.91 -2.99 17.02
CA ILE A 219 -8.68 -3.72 16.69
C ILE A 219 -8.67 -4.15 15.21
N ALA A 220 -9.78 -4.71 14.70
CA ALA A 220 -9.86 -5.17 13.31
C ALA A 220 -9.76 -4.02 12.31
N VAL A 221 -10.46 -2.91 12.57
CA VAL A 221 -10.46 -1.73 11.71
C VAL A 221 -9.10 -1.06 11.69
N HIS A 222 -8.45 -0.88 12.85
CA HIS A 222 -7.08 -0.35 12.92
C HIS A 222 -6.09 -1.26 12.20
N GLY A 223 -6.18 -2.58 12.39
CA GLY A 223 -5.32 -3.55 11.69
C GLY A 223 -5.43 -3.43 10.16
N LEU A 224 -6.66 -3.30 9.65
CA LEU A 224 -6.89 -3.09 8.22
C LEU A 224 -6.29 -1.76 7.73
N ALA A 225 -6.55 -0.66 8.44
CA ALA A 225 -6.00 0.64 8.10
C ALA A 225 -4.46 0.64 8.12
N ILE A 226 -3.84 0.02 9.12
CA ILE A 226 -2.38 -0.15 9.23
C ILE A 226 -1.83 -0.94 8.03
N TYR A 227 -2.50 -2.04 7.63
CA TYR A 227 -2.10 -2.81 6.46
C TYR A 227 -2.02 -1.94 5.20
N TRP A 228 -3.07 -1.15 4.93
CA TRP A 228 -3.11 -0.26 3.77
C TRP A 228 -2.09 0.88 3.87
N LEU A 229 -1.89 1.44 5.07
CA LEU A 229 -0.88 2.46 5.31
C LEU A 229 0.54 1.94 5.03
N ILE A 230 0.89 0.74 5.52
CA ILE A 230 2.18 0.09 5.26
C ILE A 230 2.36 -0.21 3.76
N SER A 231 1.31 -0.72 3.11
CA SER A 231 1.32 -0.97 1.66
C SER A 231 1.62 0.31 0.85
N GLY A 232 0.96 1.43 1.18
CA GLY A 232 1.23 2.71 0.54
C GLY A 232 2.63 3.27 0.84
N TRP A 233 3.15 3.09 2.06
CA TRP A 233 4.51 3.49 2.42
C TRP A 233 5.57 2.69 1.66
N ARG A 234 5.38 1.37 1.52
CA ARG A 234 6.26 0.52 0.69
C ARG A 234 6.25 0.99 -0.76
N ALA A 235 5.08 1.29 -1.30
CA ALA A 235 4.95 1.84 -2.65
C ALA A 235 5.67 3.19 -2.80
N ALA A 236 5.55 4.11 -1.83
CA ALA A 236 6.28 5.37 -1.83
C ALA A 236 7.80 5.16 -1.80
N ARG A 237 8.28 4.16 -1.06
CA ARG A 237 9.72 3.83 -0.99
C ARG A 237 10.22 3.27 -2.32
N SER A 238 9.46 2.39 -2.95
CA SER A 238 9.78 1.85 -4.28
C SER A 238 9.75 2.94 -5.35
N LEU A 239 8.80 3.88 -5.27
CA LEU A 239 8.69 5.00 -6.21
C LEU A 239 9.97 5.84 -6.24
N LYS A 240 10.54 6.17 -5.06
CA LYS A 240 11.82 6.88 -4.99
C LYS A 240 12.99 6.14 -5.67
N ARG A 241 12.97 4.80 -5.68
CA ARG A 241 13.99 4.00 -6.37
C ARG A 241 13.79 4.03 -7.89
N VAL A 242 12.53 4.00 -8.33
CA VAL A 242 12.17 4.09 -9.76
C VAL A 242 12.41 5.50 -10.31
N GLU A 243 12.33 6.54 -9.48
CA GLU A 243 12.59 7.92 -9.88
C GLU A 243 14.07 8.34 -9.72
N ALA A 244 14.90 7.54 -9.04
CA ALA A 244 16.31 7.82 -8.89
C ALA A 244 17.03 7.82 -10.26
N PRO A 245 17.88 8.82 -10.54
CA PRO A 245 18.77 8.79 -11.69
C PRO A 245 19.66 7.53 -11.65
N ALA A 246 19.97 6.96 -12.82
CA ALA A 246 20.96 5.88 -12.89
C ALA A 246 22.27 6.37 -12.26
N PRO A 247 22.96 5.57 -11.42
CA PRO A 247 24.27 5.95 -10.91
C PRO A 247 25.17 6.24 -12.11
N ALA A 248 25.82 7.42 -12.10
CA ALA A 248 26.80 7.75 -13.11
C ALA A 248 27.85 6.64 -13.12
N LEU A 249 28.04 6.00 -14.28
CA LEU A 249 29.13 5.06 -14.47
C LEU A 249 30.42 5.86 -14.28
N VAL A 250 31.07 5.68 -13.13
CA VAL A 250 32.41 6.20 -12.90
C VAL A 250 33.32 5.34 -13.76
N GLY A 251 33.80 5.91 -14.86
CA GLY A 251 34.82 5.32 -15.74
C GLY A 251 36.20 5.37 -15.13
#